data_AF-A0AA38GBR7-F1
#
_entry.id   AF-A0AA38GBR7-F1
#
_cell.length_a   1.000
_cell.length_b   1.000
_cell.length_c   1.000
_cell.angle_alpha   90.00
_cell.angle_beta   90.00
_cell.angle_gamma   90.00
#
_symmetry.space_group_name_H-M   'P 1'
#
loop_
_entity.id
_entity.type
_entity.pdbx_description
1 polymer ?
#
loop_
_entity_poly.entity_id
_entity_poly.type
_entity_poly.pdbx_seq_one_letter_code
_entity_poly.pdbx_strand_id
1 'polypeptide(L)' 'IVSDYQVKMVKEEFGFDDAFNYNSETDWDATLARYFPKGIDIYFDNVGGKMLESVLLHINMNARIPICGMLSQYNQ' A
#
# COMPACT_ATOMS: atom_id res chain seq x y z
N ILE A 1 -6.46 7.22 -8.39
CA ILE A 1 -7.47 7.83 -7.48
C ILE A 1 -8.17 6.68 -6.81
N VAL A 2 -7.96 6.48 -5.51
CA VAL A 2 -8.67 5.48 -4.71
C VAL A 2 -9.78 6.19 -3.96
N SER A 3 -11.00 5.65 -3.99
CA SER A 3 -12.17 6.17 -3.27
C SER A 3 -12.58 5.21 -2.14
N ASP A 4 -13.35 5.73 -1.19
CA ASP A 4 -13.82 4.93 -0.04
C ASP A 4 -14.75 3.79 -0.49
N TYR A 5 -15.47 3.98 -1.60
CA TYR A 5 -16.23 2.90 -2.25
C TYR A 5 -15.33 1.75 -2.70
N GLN A 6 -14.16 2.06 -3.28
CA GLN A 6 -13.21 1.03 -3.70
C GLN A 6 -12.61 0.31 -2.49
N VAL A 7 -12.32 1.03 -1.40
CA VAL A 7 -11.86 0.42 -0.13
C VAL A 7 -12.89 -0.57 0.40
N LYS A 8 -14.17 -0.20 0.40
CA LYS A 8 -15.26 -1.09 0.82
C LYS A 8 -15.35 -2.33 -0.08
N MET A 9 -15.32 -2.13 -1.39
CA MET A 9 -15.40 -3.20 -2.39
C MET A 9 -14.28 -4.22 -2.24
N VAL A 10 -13.02 -3.79 -2.02
CA VAL A 10 -11.91 -4.76 -1.89
C VAL A 10 -12.01 -5.61 -0.62
N LYS A 11 -12.59 -5.07 0.46
CA LYS A 11 -12.80 -5.82 1.70
C LYS A 11 -14.00 -6.78 1.59
N GLU A 12 -15.13 -6.29 1.09
CA GLU A 12 -16.39 -7.05 1.09
C GLU A 12 -16.49 -8.05 -0.07
N GLU A 13 -16.08 -7.66 -1.29
CA GLU A 13 -16.27 -8.47 -2.50
C GLU A 13 -15.02 -9.29 -2.84
N PHE A 14 -13.82 -8.75 -2.60
CA PHE A 14 -12.56 -9.43 -2.93
C PHE A 14 -11.87 -10.10 -1.73
N GLY A 15 -12.44 -9.95 -0.52
CA GLY A 15 -12.01 -10.69 0.66
C GLY A 15 -10.65 -10.28 1.22
N PHE A 16 -10.22 -9.03 1.00
CA PHE A 16 -9.02 -8.49 1.64
C PHE A 16 -9.30 -8.28 3.14
N ASP A 17 -8.33 -8.65 4.00
CA ASP A 17 -8.45 -8.46 5.45
C ASP A 17 -8.64 -6.97 5.81
N ASP A 18 -7.88 -6.10 5.13
CA ASP A 18 -8.01 -4.67 5.31
C ASP A 18 -7.59 -3.86 4.08
N ALA A 19 -8.01 -2.60 4.05
CA ALA A 19 -7.68 -1.64 3.01
C ALA A 19 -7.83 -0.20 3.54
N PHE A 20 -7.13 0.74 2.92
CA PHE A 20 -7.23 2.16 3.23
C PHE A 20 -7.15 3.02 1.98
N ASN A 21 -7.73 4.22 2.05
CA ASN A 21 -7.64 5.23 1.00
C ASN A 21 -6.44 6.13 1.27
N TYR A 22 -5.34 5.91 0.55
CA TYR A 22 -4.10 6.68 0.74
C TYR A 22 -4.25 8.19 0.51
N ASN A 23 -5.31 8.66 -0.17
CA ASN A 23 -5.58 10.10 -0.36
C ASN A 23 -6.16 10.76 0.90
N SER A 24 -6.75 9.95 1.79
CA SER A 24 -7.33 10.40 3.07
C SER A 24 -6.33 10.32 4.22
N GLU A 25 -5.18 9.70 4.02
CA GLU A 25 -4.14 9.50 5.03
C GLU A 25 -3.12 10.65 5.00
N THR A 26 -2.89 11.26 6.16
CA THR A 26 -1.90 12.34 6.31
C THR A 26 -0.50 11.83 6.62
N ASP A 27 -0.38 10.62 7.17
CA ASP A 27 0.88 9.97 7.54
C ASP A 27 0.83 8.50 7.10
N TRP A 28 1.57 8.18 6.04
CA TRP A 28 1.57 6.83 5.46
C TRP A 28 2.37 5.84 6.30
N ASP A 29 3.38 6.29 7.04
CA ASP A 29 4.20 5.42 7.87
C ASP A 29 3.40 4.97 9.09
N ALA A 30 2.73 5.90 9.76
CA ALA A 30 1.82 5.58 10.86
C ALA A 30 0.69 4.66 10.39
N THR A 31 0.17 4.87 9.18
CA THR A 31 -0.89 4.03 8.62
C THR A 31 -0.39 2.63 8.32
N LEU A 32 0.75 2.46 7.65
CA LEU A 32 1.32 1.14 7.39
C LEU A 32 1.64 0.39 8.69
N ALA A 33 2.16 1.05 9.72
CA ALA A 33 2.41 0.44 11.03
C ALA A 33 1.14 -0.08 11.72
N ARG A 34 -0.01 0.60 11.56
CA ARG A 34 -1.31 0.14 12.09
C ARG A 34 -1.78 -1.15 11.42
N TYR A 35 -1.62 -1.24 10.09
CA TYR A 35 -2.10 -2.37 9.29
C TYR A 35 -1.14 -3.55 9.32
N PHE A 36 0.17 -3.29 9.39
CA PHE A 36 1.23 -4.28 9.35
C PHE A 36 2.12 -4.18 10.60
N PRO A 37 1.58 -4.43 11.80
CA PRO A 37 2.34 -4.31 13.05
C PRO A 37 3.52 -5.29 13.16
N LYS A 38 3.57 -6.30 12.28
CA LYS A 38 4.64 -7.31 12.18
C LYS A 38 5.48 -7.15 10.92
N GLY A 39 5.37 -6.00 10.25
CA GLY A 39 6.04 -5.71 8.99
C GLY A 39 5.41 -6.38 7.77
N ILE A 40 5.98 -6.08 6.60
CA ILE A 40 5.50 -6.49 5.28
C ILE A 40 6.46 -7.51 4.68
N ASP A 41 5.98 -8.73 4.41
CA ASP A 41 6.78 -9.78 3.77
C ASP A 41 6.74 -9.71 2.23
N ILE A 42 5.63 -9.23 1.67
CA ILE A 42 5.44 -9.10 0.22
C ILE A 42 4.75 -7.78 -0.08
N TYR A 43 5.36 -6.97 -0.96
CA TYR A 43 4.75 -5.75 -1.50
C TYR A 43 4.67 -5.84 -3.02
N PHE A 44 3.46 -5.95 -3.56
CA PHE A 44 3.24 -5.93 -5.01
C PHE A 44 3.13 -4.49 -5.48
N ASP A 45 4.20 -3.96 -6.08
CA ASP A 45 4.27 -2.54 -6.42
C ASP A 45 3.71 -2.27 -7.83
N ASN A 46 2.62 -1.50 -7.86
CA ASN A 46 2.01 -0.97 -9.07
C ASN A 46 2.19 0.55 -9.20
N VAL A 47 2.62 1.23 -8.13
CA VAL A 47 2.50 2.67 -7.98
C VAL A 47 3.87 3.32 -7.98
N GLY A 48 4.80 2.82 -7.18
CA GLY A 48 6.11 3.42 -6.94
C GLY A 48 6.01 4.72 -6.11
N GLY A 49 7.08 5.52 -6.18
CA GLY A 49 7.18 6.83 -5.53
C GLY A 49 7.08 6.76 -4.01
N LYS A 50 6.43 7.76 -3.41
CA LYS A 50 6.31 7.91 -1.96
C LYS A 50 5.68 6.70 -1.26
N MET A 51 4.82 5.93 -1.95
CA MET A 51 4.21 4.74 -1.36
C MET A 51 5.24 3.63 -1.19
N LEU A 52 6.06 3.40 -2.23
CA LEU A 52 7.17 2.46 -2.14
C LEU A 52 8.18 2.89 -1.06
N GLU A 53 8.51 4.18 -0.98
CA GLU A 53 9.41 4.72 0.05
C GLU A 53 8.89 4.42 1.48
N SER A 54 7.61 4.69 1.75
CA SER A 54 6.98 4.37 3.04
C SER A 54 6.94 2.86 3.30
N VAL A 55 6.64 2.04 2.30
CA VAL A 55 6.62 0.57 2.45
C VAL A 55 8.00 0.02 2.79
N LEU A 56 9.07 0.52 2.15
CA LEU A 56 10.45 0.07 2.40
C LEU A 56 10.89 0.26 3.86
N LEU A 57 10.31 1.20 4.59
CA LEU A 57 10.56 1.39 6.03
C LEU A 57 9.89 0.32 6.91
N HIS A 58 8.92 -0.43 6.36
CA HIS A 58 8.06 -1.37 7.08
C HIS A 58 8.22 -2.82 6.62
N ILE A 59 9.17 -3.12 5.72
CA ILE A 59 9.38 -4.49 5.25
C ILE A 59 10.14 -5.35 6.26
N ASN A 60 9.87 -6.65 6.22
CA ASN A 60 10.63 -7.64 6.96
C ASN A 60 11.94 -8.01 6.25
N MET A 61 12.88 -8.56 7.02
CA MET A 61 14.06 -9.20 6.45
C MET A 61 13.62 -10.31 5.49
N ASN A 62 14.22 -10.34 4.29
CA ASN A 62 13.86 -11.25 3.19
C ASN A 62 12.50 -10.98 2.52
N ALA A 63 11.91 -9.80 2.71
CA ALA A 63 10.72 -9.42 1.98
C ALA A 63 10.93 -9.39 0.46
N ARG A 64 9.84 -9.58 -0.28
CA ARG A 64 9.84 -9.63 -1.75
C ARG A 64 9.00 -8.49 -2.30
N ILE A 65 9.55 -7.80 -3.29
CA ILE A 65 8.88 -6.66 -3.92
C ILE A 65 8.81 -6.86 -5.43
N PRO A 66 7.79 -7.57 -5.96
CA PRO A 66 7.55 -7.61 -7.39
C PRO A 66 7.14 -6.23 -7.90
N ILE A 67 7.97 -5.64 -8.76
CA ILE A 67 7.69 -4.34 -9.39
C ILE A 67 6.94 -4.61 -10.70
N CYS A 68 5.65 -4.25 -10.72
CA CYS A 68 4.79 -4.40 -11.89
C CYS A 68 4.69 -3.10 -12.70
N GLY A 69 4.71 -1.95 -12.04
CA GLY A 69 4.68 -0.65 -12.71
C GLY A 69 4.92 0.52 -11.75
N MET A 70 5.24 1.69 -12.32
CA MET A 70 5.45 2.93 -11.57
C MET A 70 4.41 3.97 -11.97
N LEU A 71 3.13 3.69 -11.70
CA LEU A 71 2.00 4.54 -12.08
C LEU A 71 2.11 5.98 -11.59
N SER A 72 2.73 6.21 -10.43
CA SER A 72 2.91 7.56 -9.90
C SER A 72 3.86 8.42 -10.75
N GLN A 73 4.72 7.80 -11.55
CA GLN A 73 5.71 8.49 -12.40
C GLN A 73 5.17 8.78 -13.80
N TYR A 74 4.13 8.08 -14.26
CA TYR A 74 3.58 8.29 -15.61
C TYR A 74 2.75 9.57 -15.76
N ASN A 75 2.25 10.15 -14.66
CA ASN A 75 1.42 11.36 -14.66
C ASN A 75 2.18 12.60 -14.12
N GLN A 76 3.49 12.67 -14.33
CA GLN A 76 4.25 13.92 -14.15
C GLN A 76 4.10 14.85 -15.36
#